data_AF-A0A8T3VGF5-F1
#
_entry.id   AF-A0A8T3VGF5-F1
#
_cell.length_a   1.000
_cell.length_b   1.000
_cell.length_c   1.000
_cell.angle_alpha   90.00
_cell.angle_beta   90.00
_cell.angle_gamma   90.00
#
_symmetry.space_group_name_H-M   'P 1'
#
loop_
_entity.id
_entity.type
_entity.pdbx_description
1 polymer ?
#
loop_
_entity_poly.entity_id
_entity_poly.type
_entity_poly.pdbx_seq_one_letter_code
_entity_poly.pdbx_strand_id
1 'polypeptide(L)'
;MYGEIDLESYTISIIRLNTAFGKLENSDSIKEVKSLLEESLDDLEKQYMEIVDDLNNDEVNINEYYLFFQNGRQTFPQYIEVLGSIENVEIQEVVNSLLNVFTNLNKIADGFSGGPLNDI
;
A
#
# COMPACT_ATOMS: atom_id res chain seq x y z
N MET A 1 0.43 19.69 8.91
CA MET A 1 0.46 19.95 7.46
C MET A 1 -0.42 18.84 6.91
N TYR A 2 -1.65 19.15 6.54
CA TYR A 2 -2.62 18.16 6.07
C TYR A 2 -2.48 18.04 4.54
N GLY A 3 -2.45 16.83 4.00
CA GLY A 3 -2.43 16.59 2.55
C GLY A 3 -1.14 15.99 1.94
N GLU A 4 -0.04 15.91 2.69
CA GLU A 4 1.20 15.28 2.17
C GLU A 4 1.27 13.82 2.57
N ILE A 5 1.25 12.94 1.57
CA ILE A 5 1.49 11.51 1.77
C ILE A 5 2.93 11.27 2.23
N ASP A 6 3.10 10.49 3.30
CA ASP A 6 4.42 10.05 3.76
C ASP A 6 4.99 8.96 2.82
N LEU A 7 5.58 9.43 1.71
CA LEU A 7 6.21 8.57 0.70
C LEU A 7 7.43 7.82 1.24
N GLU A 8 8.09 8.34 2.28
CA GLU A 8 9.24 7.66 2.89
C GLU A 8 8.76 6.40 3.59
N SER A 9 7.77 6.53 4.47
CA SER A 9 7.15 5.38 5.14
C SER A 9 6.58 4.41 4.12
N TYR A 10 5.86 4.89 3.09
CA TYR A 10 5.31 4.02 2.04
C TYR A 10 6.42 3.22 1.35
N THR A 11 7.50 3.88 0.96
CA THR A 11 8.63 3.24 0.28
C THR A 11 9.28 2.18 1.16
N ILE A 12 9.45 2.46 2.46
CA ILE A 12 10.00 1.50 3.42
C ILE A 12 9.10 0.27 3.52
N SER A 13 7.78 0.44 3.66
CA SER A 13 6.82 -0.67 3.73
C SER A 13 6.85 -1.51 2.45
N ILE A 14 6.93 -0.88 1.28
CA ILE A 14 7.04 -1.58 0.00
C ILE A 14 8.34 -2.38 -0.11
N ILE A 15 9.48 -1.85 0.38
CA ILE A 15 10.75 -2.57 0.39
C ILE A 15 10.67 -3.80 1.31
N ARG A 16 10.09 -3.66 2.51
CA ARG A 16 9.87 -4.80 3.42
C ARG A 16 8.97 -5.86 2.79
N LEU A 17 7.88 -5.44 2.16
CA LEU A 17 6.94 -6.33 1.48
C LEU A 17 7.62 -7.12 0.35
N ASN A 18 8.38 -6.45 -0.52
CA ASN A 18 9.13 -7.10 -1.59
C ASN A 18 10.22 -8.04 -1.05
N THR A 19 10.84 -7.69 0.08
CA THR A 19 11.79 -8.57 0.76
C THR A 19 11.10 -9.82 1.29
N ALA A 20 9.90 -9.68 1.87
CA ALA A 20 9.10 -10.80 2.35
C ALA A 20 8.71 -11.75 1.21
N PHE A 21 8.33 -11.22 0.04
CA PHE A 21 8.05 -12.04 -1.14
C PHE A 21 9.27 -12.81 -1.64
N GLY A 22 10.43 -12.15 -1.74
CA GLY A 22 11.67 -12.84 -2.12
C GLY A 22 12.07 -13.95 -1.14
N LYS A 23 11.82 -13.75 0.16
CA LYS A 23 12.06 -14.78 1.19
C LYS A 23 11.09 -15.96 1.07
N LEU A 24 9.82 -15.70 0.74
CA LEU A 24 8.83 -16.75 0.48
C LEU A 24 9.23 -17.66 -0.68
N GLU A 25 9.70 -17.07 -1.79
CA GLU A 25 10.15 -17.82 -2.96
C GLU A 25 11.37 -18.71 -2.66
N ASN A 26 12.27 -18.25 -1.79
CA ASN A 26 13.48 -18.98 -1.40
C ASN A 26 13.26 -20.02 -0.28
N SER A 27 12.01 -20.21 0.18
CA SER A 27 11.68 -21.09 1.32
C SER A 27 12.42 -20.72 2.62
N ASP A 28 12.64 -19.41 2.84
CA ASP A 28 13.26 -18.89 4.05
C ASP A 28 12.34 -19.02 5.29
N SER A 29 12.82 -18.56 6.43
CA SER A 29 12.08 -18.56 7.70
C SER A 29 10.72 -17.86 7.58
N ILE A 30 9.63 -18.64 7.62
CA ILE A 30 8.25 -18.13 7.64
C ILE A 30 8.01 -17.12 8.77
N LYS A 31 8.72 -17.26 9.90
CA LYS A 31 8.64 -16.29 11.01
C LYS A 31 9.18 -14.91 10.62
N GLU A 32 10.28 -14.86 9.86
CA GLU A 32 10.86 -13.60 9.40
C GLU A 32 9.97 -12.96 8.32
N VAL A 33 9.46 -13.77 7.40
CA VAL A 33 8.44 -13.34 6.42
C VAL A 33 7.25 -12.72 7.15
N LYS A 34 6.70 -13.41 8.14
CA LYS A 34 5.56 -12.94 8.92
C LYS A 34 5.83 -11.58 9.56
N SER A 35 6.99 -11.42 10.23
CA SER A 35 7.40 -10.14 10.83
C SER A 35 7.42 -9.01 9.81
N LEU A 36 8.02 -9.25 8.64
CA LEU A 36 8.09 -8.24 7.57
C LEU A 36 6.70 -7.88 7.01
N LEU A 37 5.80 -8.87 6.88
CA LEU A 37 4.42 -8.63 6.44
C LEU A 37 3.63 -7.82 7.48
N GLU A 38 3.78 -8.15 8.76
CA GLU A 38 3.11 -7.44 9.87
C GLU A 38 3.59 -5.99 9.99
N GLU A 39 4.92 -5.76 9.94
CA GLU A 39 5.49 -4.40 9.95
C GLU A 39 5.05 -3.58 8.72
N SER A 40 4.94 -4.23 7.55
CA SER A 40 4.45 -3.55 6.34
C SER A 40 2.96 -3.22 6.44
N LEU A 41 2.16 -4.12 7.03
CA LEU A 41 0.74 -3.92 7.22
C LEU A 41 0.47 -2.73 8.13
N ASP A 42 1.13 -2.65 9.28
CA ASP A 42 0.94 -1.57 10.25
C ASP A 42 1.17 -0.18 9.64
N ASP A 43 2.19 -0.06 8.77
CA ASP A 43 2.53 1.20 8.12
C ASP A 43 1.55 1.52 6.96
N LEU A 44 1.21 0.52 6.14
CA LEU A 44 0.28 0.68 5.01
C LEU A 44 -1.16 0.93 5.46
N GLU A 45 -1.60 0.34 6.57
CA GLU A 45 -2.92 0.62 7.15
C GLU A 45 -3.02 2.06 7.63
N LYS A 46 -1.99 2.59 8.31
CA LYS A 46 -1.97 3.99 8.74
C LYS A 46 -2.07 4.93 7.54
N GLN A 47 -1.25 4.70 6.52
CA GLN A 47 -1.28 5.51 5.30
C GLN A 47 -2.62 5.42 4.59
N TYR A 48 -3.21 4.22 4.50
CA TYR A 48 -4.54 4.06 3.92
C TYR A 48 -5.58 4.88 4.69
N MET A 49 -5.56 4.84 6.03
CA MET A 49 -6.49 5.61 6.85
C MET A 49 -6.27 7.12 6.71
N GLU A 50 -5.02 7.58 6.69
CA GLU A 50 -4.68 8.98 6.45
C GLU A 50 -5.18 9.46 5.08
N ILE A 51 -4.92 8.68 4.03
CA ILE A 51 -5.44 8.95 2.68
C ILE A 51 -6.97 9.05 2.67
N VAL A 52 -7.66 8.13 3.35
CA VAL A 52 -9.13 8.14 3.42
C VAL A 52 -9.62 9.37 4.17
N ASP A 53 -9.00 9.73 5.28
CA ASP A 53 -9.37 10.91 6.06
C ASP A 53 -9.14 12.19 5.25
N ASP A 54 -8.00 12.29 4.57
CA ASP A 54 -7.63 13.44 3.75
C ASP A 54 -8.55 13.59 2.52
N LEU A 55 -8.89 12.50 1.84
CA LEU A 55 -9.81 12.54 0.69
C LEU A 55 -11.27 12.87 1.06
N ASN A 56 -11.64 12.69 2.33
CA ASN A 56 -12.95 13.10 2.85
C ASN A 56 -12.94 14.54 3.43
N ASN A 57 -11.78 15.20 3.45
CA ASN A 57 -11.62 16.54 3.97
C ASN A 57 -11.58 17.58 2.84
N ASP A 58 -12.57 18.47 2.80
CA ASP A 58 -12.70 19.53 1.79
C ASP A 58 -11.54 20.54 1.79
N GLU A 59 -10.72 20.57 2.84
CA GLU A 59 -9.56 21.49 2.96
C GLU A 59 -8.26 20.93 2.34
N VAL A 60 -8.22 19.64 1.98
CA VAL A 60 -7.02 19.00 1.41
C VAL A 60 -6.96 19.20 -0.10
N ASN A 61 -5.78 19.58 -0.59
CA ASN A 61 -5.51 19.63 -2.02
C ASN A 61 -5.32 18.21 -2.57
N ILE A 62 -6.41 17.60 -3.04
CA ILE A 62 -6.38 16.22 -3.55
C ILE A 62 -5.34 15.99 -4.66
N ASN A 63 -4.93 17.03 -5.40
CA ASN A 63 -3.94 16.91 -6.47
C ASN A 63 -2.55 16.50 -5.96
N GLU A 64 -2.27 16.64 -4.67
CA GLU A 64 -1.01 16.19 -4.05
C GLU A 64 -0.84 14.66 -4.13
N TYR A 65 -1.96 13.92 -4.19
CA TYR A 65 -1.94 12.46 -4.35
C TYR A 65 -1.85 12.00 -5.81
N TYR A 66 -1.84 12.92 -6.79
CA TYR A 66 -1.92 12.56 -8.21
C TYR A 66 -0.81 11.59 -8.64
N LEU A 67 0.45 11.90 -8.33
CA LEU A 67 1.58 11.03 -8.69
C LEU A 67 1.53 9.70 -7.97
N PHE A 68 1.11 9.70 -6.69
CA PHE A 68 0.96 8.47 -5.92
C PHE A 68 -0.06 7.54 -6.55
N PHE A 69 -1.28 8.02 -6.84
CA PHE A 69 -2.32 7.18 -7.45
C PHE A 69 -2.05 6.85 -8.91
N GLN A 70 -1.38 7.72 -9.67
CA GLN A 70 -0.94 7.39 -11.03
C GLN A 70 0.01 6.18 -11.03
N ASN A 71 0.98 6.17 -10.12
CA ASN A 71 1.87 5.02 -9.93
C ASN A 71 1.12 3.82 -9.35
N GLY A 72 0.24 4.06 -8.36
CA GLY A 72 -0.59 3.05 -7.70
C GLY A 72 -1.46 2.25 -8.66
N ARG A 73 -2.08 2.89 -9.66
CA ARG A 73 -2.86 2.19 -10.71
C ARG A 73 -2.06 1.14 -11.49
N GLN A 74 -0.73 1.30 -11.55
CA GLN A 74 0.15 0.34 -12.21
C GLN A 74 0.63 -0.74 -11.25
N THR A 75 0.89 -0.38 -9.98
CA THR A 75 1.59 -1.24 -9.02
C THR A 75 0.65 -1.98 -8.07
N PHE A 76 -0.43 -1.37 -7.58
CA PHE A 76 -1.37 -2.02 -6.65
C PHE A 76 -1.97 -3.31 -7.21
N PRO A 77 -2.39 -3.40 -8.49
CA PRO A 77 -2.86 -4.67 -9.05
C PRO A 77 -1.83 -5.81 -8.96
N GLN A 78 -0.54 -5.49 -9.10
CA GLN A 78 0.54 -6.48 -9.01
C GLN A 78 0.68 -7.02 -7.59
N TYR A 79 0.61 -6.14 -6.58
CA TYR A 79 0.60 -6.56 -5.17
C TYR A 79 -0.63 -7.41 -4.83
N ILE A 80 -1.80 -7.06 -5.35
CA ILE A 80 -3.04 -7.84 -5.20
C ILE A 80 -2.85 -9.25 -5.77
N GLU A 81 -2.27 -9.38 -6.96
CA GLU A 81 -2.01 -10.67 -7.60
C GLU A 81 -1.04 -11.53 -6.78
N VAL A 82 0.10 -10.95 -6.38
CA VAL A 82 1.11 -11.66 -5.58
C VAL A 82 0.50 -12.11 -4.25
N LEU A 83 -0.12 -11.21 -3.49
CA LEU A 83 -0.75 -11.53 -2.20
C LEU A 83 -1.85 -12.59 -2.34
N GLY A 84 -2.67 -12.49 -3.39
CA GLY A 84 -3.73 -13.46 -3.69
C GLY A 84 -3.23 -14.86 -4.07
N SER A 85 -1.96 -14.98 -4.46
CA SER A 85 -1.32 -16.26 -4.78
C SER A 85 -0.64 -16.95 -3.59
N ILE A 86 -0.48 -16.26 -2.45
CA ILE A 86 0.20 -16.80 -1.28
C ILE A 86 -0.75 -17.75 -0.54
N GLU A 87 -0.48 -19.04 -0.64
CA GLU A 87 -1.19 -20.10 0.08
C GLU A 87 -0.35 -20.61 1.25
N ASN A 88 -0.35 -19.89 2.38
CA ASN A 88 0.35 -20.32 3.58
C ASN A 88 -0.46 -19.99 4.85
N VAL A 89 -0.88 -21.04 5.56
CA VAL A 89 -1.76 -20.94 6.75
C VAL A 89 -1.16 -20.12 7.89
N GLU A 90 0.17 -20.08 8.06
CA GLU A 90 0.82 -19.38 9.17
C GLU A 90 0.80 -17.85 9.02
N ILE A 91 0.67 -17.37 7.77
CA ILE A 91 0.67 -15.96 7.40
C ILE A 91 -0.62 -15.52 6.69
N GLN A 92 -1.60 -16.42 6.53
CA GLN A 92 -2.82 -16.14 5.77
C GLN A 92 -3.58 -14.92 6.29
N GLU A 93 -3.61 -14.73 7.62
CA GLU A 93 -4.29 -13.60 8.24
C GLU A 93 -3.67 -12.26 7.82
N VAL A 94 -2.35 -12.10 7.97
CA VAL A 94 -1.65 -10.87 7.58
C VAL A 94 -1.68 -10.66 6.06
N VAL A 95 -1.61 -11.73 5.26
CA VAL A 95 -1.75 -11.67 3.80
C VAL A 95 -3.14 -11.15 3.41
N ASN A 96 -4.20 -11.64 4.06
CA ASN A 96 -5.57 -11.19 3.78
C ASN A 96 -5.76 -9.71 4.16
N SER A 97 -5.18 -9.26 5.27
CA SER A 97 -5.24 -7.85 5.66
C SER A 97 -4.51 -6.95 4.67
N LEU A 98 -3.29 -7.31 4.25
CA LEU A 98 -2.55 -6.60 3.21
C LEU A 98 -3.33 -6.58 1.88
N LEU A 99 -3.93 -7.71 1.49
CA LEU A 99 -4.76 -7.81 0.30
C LEU A 99 -5.95 -6.84 0.36
N ASN A 100 -6.59 -6.70 1.52
CA ASN A 100 -7.67 -5.74 1.72
C ASN A 100 -7.19 -4.29 1.58
N VAL A 101 -6.03 -3.94 2.17
CA VAL A 101 -5.43 -2.61 2.04
C VAL A 101 -5.16 -2.28 0.57
N PHE A 102 -4.44 -3.14 -0.16
CA PHE A 102 -4.14 -2.90 -1.57
C PHE A 102 -5.39 -2.88 -2.45
N THR A 103 -6.38 -3.73 -2.16
CA THR A 103 -7.67 -3.71 -2.89
C THR A 103 -8.39 -2.38 -2.70
N ASN A 104 -8.38 -1.82 -1.49
CA ASN A 104 -9.03 -0.54 -1.21
C ASN A 104 -8.23 0.63 -1.81
N LEU A 105 -6.90 0.63 -1.69
CA LEU A 105 -6.04 1.59 -2.37
C LEU A 105 -6.23 1.57 -3.89
N ASN A 106 -6.37 0.38 -4.50
CA ASN A 106 -6.64 0.26 -5.92
C ASN A 106 -8.00 0.86 -6.32
N LYS A 107 -9.06 0.60 -5.52
CA LYS A 107 -10.37 1.20 -5.76
C LYS A 107 -10.33 2.73 -5.66
N ILE A 108 -9.63 3.26 -4.67
CA ILE A 108 -9.42 4.71 -4.55
C ILE A 108 -8.67 5.22 -5.77
N ALA A 109 -7.56 4.57 -6.14
CA ALA A 109 -6.75 4.96 -7.27
C ALA A 109 -7.58 5.01 -8.56
N ASP A 110 -8.41 4.01 -8.83
CA ASP A 110 -9.29 3.94 -10.01
C ASP A 110 -10.35 5.05 -10.03
N GLY A 111 -10.92 5.37 -8.86
CA GLY A 111 -11.92 6.44 -8.69
C GLY A 111 -11.33 7.84 -8.54
N PHE A 112 -10.02 7.96 -8.35
CA PHE A 112 -9.35 9.23 -8.07
C PHE A 112 -9.38 10.17 -9.30
N SER A 113 -9.81 11.41 -9.08
CA SER A 113 -10.03 12.43 -10.11
C SER A 113 -9.09 13.64 -10.03
N GLY A 114 -8.10 13.62 -9.13
CA GLY A 114 -7.10 14.68 -9.05
C GLY A 114 -6.25 14.74 -10.32
N GLY A 115 -5.71 15.92 -10.61
CA GLY A 115 -4.85 16.18 -11.76
C GLY A 115 -3.41 16.53 -11.34
N PRO A 116 -2.49 16.64 -12.30
CA PRO A 116 -1.15 17.13 -12.02
C PRO A 116 -1.20 18.52 -11.39
N LEU A 117 -0.36 18.75 -10.38
CA LEU A 117 -0.11 20.10 -9.88
C LEU A 117 0.51 20.90 -11.03
N ASN A 118 -0.17 21.96 -11.48
CA ASN A 118 0.42 22.88 -12.43
C ASN A 118 1.45 23.72 -11.67
N ASP A 119 2.72 23.65 -12.10
CA ASP A 119 3.74 24.61 -11.66
C ASP A 119 3.26 26.02 -12.04
N ILE A 120 2.93 26.84 -11.03
CA ILE A 120 2.61 28.27 -11.19
C ILE A 120 3.91 29.07 -11.24
#